data_AF-A0A356SFZ0-F1
#
_entry.id   AF-A0A356SFZ0-F1
#
_cell.length_a   1.000
_cell.length_b   1.000
_cell.length_c   1.000
_cell.angle_alpha   90.00
_cell.angle_beta   90.00
_cell.angle_gamma   90.00
#
_symmetry.space_group_name_H-M   'P 1'
#
loop_
_entity.id
_entity.type
_entity.pdbx_description
1 polymer ?
#
loop_
_entity_poly.entity_id
_entity_poly.type
_entity_poly.pdbx_seq_one_letter_code
_entity_poly.pdbx_strand_id
1 'polypeptide(L)'
;MPKHFVYAIGAALVDTEISVSDHDLEQLGIEKGMMTLVDEARQAEITHYLADRLSSANHACGGSAGNSVIAASQFGAPTYMSCLVANDTDGDIYLADLEASGVAHGFDDERRAGTTGKCLVLITPDAERSMNTFLGLSETLSITEVNES
;
A
#
# COMPACT_ATOMS: atom_id res chain seq x y z
N MET A 1 -25.90 -14.84 11.33
CA MET A 1 -25.18 -14.60 10.06
C MET A 1 -23.73 -14.31 10.42
N PRO A 2 -22.73 -14.75 9.63
CA PRO A 2 -21.34 -14.40 9.91
C PRO A 2 -21.17 -12.88 9.92
N LYS A 3 -20.36 -12.37 10.86
CA LYS A 3 -20.15 -10.93 11.07
C LYS A 3 -19.45 -10.27 9.87
N HIS A 4 -18.61 -11.04 9.18
CA HIS A 4 -17.91 -10.65 7.95
C HIS A 4 -18.03 -11.78 6.91
N PHE A 5 -18.27 -11.43 5.66
CA PHE A 5 -18.37 -12.37 4.53
C PHE A 5 -17.03 -12.54 3.82
N VAL A 6 -16.23 -11.48 3.74
CA VAL A 6 -14.86 -11.51 3.19
C VAL A 6 -13.88 -11.06 4.27
N TYR A 7 -12.88 -11.89 4.50
CA TYR A 7 -11.78 -11.59 5.41
C TYR A 7 -10.49 -11.55 4.59
N ALA A 8 -9.75 -10.45 4.68
CA ALA A 8 -8.50 -10.25 3.97
C ALA A 8 -7.34 -10.10 4.95
N ILE A 9 -6.18 -10.62 4.55
CA ILE A 9 -4.89 -10.45 5.22
C ILE A 9 -3.89 -10.05 4.16
N GLY A 10 -3.11 -9.00 4.42
CA GLY A 10 -2.05 -8.59 3.50
C GLY A 10 -1.27 -7.40 3.98
N ALA A 11 -0.20 -7.09 3.25
CA ALA A 11 0.59 -5.89 3.47
C ALA A 11 -0.27 -4.65 3.21
N ALA A 12 -0.34 -3.77 4.21
CA ALA A 12 -0.87 -2.43 4.03
C ALA A 12 0.20 -1.58 3.36
N LEU A 13 -0.07 -1.20 2.11
CA LEU A 13 0.82 -0.39 1.30
C LEU A 13 0.07 0.88 0.91
N VAL A 14 0.70 2.04 1.04
CA VAL A 14 0.24 3.26 0.37
C VAL A 14 0.88 3.30 -1.01
N ASP A 15 0.06 3.30 -2.05
CA ASP A 15 0.51 3.37 -3.43
C ASP A 15 0.75 4.84 -3.79
N THR A 16 1.92 5.13 -4.35
CA THR A 16 2.27 6.44 -4.92
C THR A 16 2.47 6.27 -6.41
N GLU A 17 1.51 6.75 -7.20
CA GLU A 17 1.54 6.65 -8.66
C GLU A 17 2.33 7.81 -9.27
N ILE A 18 3.32 7.48 -10.11
CA ILE A 18 4.22 8.47 -10.72
C ILE A 18 4.38 8.14 -12.20
N SER A 19 4.08 9.11 -13.07
CA SER A 19 4.38 8.97 -14.50
C SER A 19 5.87 9.09 -14.78
N VAL A 20 6.42 8.10 -15.48
CA VAL A 20 7.83 8.03 -15.85
C VAL A 20 8.00 7.63 -17.31
N SER A 21 9.18 7.84 -17.86
CA SER A 21 9.60 7.32 -19.16
C SER A 21 10.34 5.99 -19.00
N ASP A 22 10.43 5.20 -20.08
CA ASP A 22 11.29 4.00 -20.09
C ASP A 22 12.75 4.35 -19.77
N HIS A 23 13.21 5.54 -20.16
CA HIS A 23 14.55 6.03 -19.84
C HIS A 23 14.75 6.22 -18.33
N ASP A 24 13.74 6.73 -17.60
CA ASP A 24 13.84 6.85 -16.15
C ASP A 24 13.95 5.47 -15.48
N LEU A 25 13.20 4.46 -15.97
CA LEU A 25 13.32 3.08 -15.48
C LEU A 25 14.72 2.52 -15.71
N GLU A 26 15.30 2.75 -16.89
CA GLU A 26 16.68 2.35 -17.21
C GLU A 26 17.70 3.05 -16.31
N GLN A 27 17.57 4.37 -16.10
CA GLN A 27 18.47 5.14 -15.23
C GLN A 27 18.43 4.66 -13.80
N LEU A 28 17.23 4.29 -13.32
CA LEU A 28 17.06 3.74 -12.00
C LEU A 28 17.46 2.26 -11.95
N GLY A 29 17.52 1.53 -13.06
CA GLY A 29 17.75 0.08 -13.06
C GLY A 29 16.53 -0.71 -12.57
N ILE A 30 15.33 -0.26 -12.93
CA ILE A 30 14.05 -0.88 -12.58
C ILE A 30 13.55 -1.70 -13.78
N GLU A 31 13.23 -2.96 -13.54
CA GLU A 31 12.67 -3.84 -14.56
C GLU A 31 11.20 -3.46 -14.86
N LYS A 32 10.87 -3.36 -16.15
CA LYS A 32 9.54 -2.94 -16.61
C LYS A 32 8.49 -4.03 -16.33
N GLY A 33 7.33 -3.63 -15.78
CA GLY A 33 6.18 -4.53 -15.57
C GLY A 33 6.30 -5.48 -14.37
N MET A 34 7.34 -5.32 -13.55
CA MET A 34 7.62 -6.19 -12.41
C MET A 34 7.31 -5.51 -11.08
N MET A 35 7.06 -6.34 -10.06
CA MET A 35 7.07 -5.92 -8.67
C MET A 35 8.37 -6.36 -8.01
N THR A 36 9.11 -5.41 -7.46
CA THR A 36 10.39 -5.62 -6.79
C THR A 36 10.31 -5.14 -5.35
N LEU A 37 10.72 -6.00 -4.41
CA LEU A 37 10.92 -5.59 -3.02
C LEU A 37 12.18 -4.74 -2.91
N VAL A 38 12.07 -3.61 -2.21
CA VAL A 38 13.17 -2.67 -1.98
C VAL A 38 13.26 -2.34 -0.51
N ASP A 39 14.45 -1.94 -0.06
CA ASP A 39 14.66 -1.37 1.27
C ASP A 39 14.38 0.14 1.27
N GLU A 40 14.42 0.74 2.46
CA GLU A 40 14.18 2.16 2.66
C GLU A 40 15.18 3.05 1.93
N ALA A 41 16.46 2.63 1.88
CA ALA A 41 17.52 3.39 1.20
C ALA A 41 17.26 3.45 -0.32
N ARG A 42 16.87 2.33 -0.92
CA ARG A 42 16.52 2.25 -2.33
C ARG A 42 15.24 3.01 -2.64
N GLN A 43 14.25 2.97 -1.76
CA GLN A 43 13.04 3.79 -1.91
C GLN A 43 13.37 5.29 -1.88
N ALA A 44 14.25 5.72 -0.97
CA ALA A 44 14.70 7.10 -0.88
C ALA A 44 15.46 7.54 -2.15
N GLU A 45 16.31 6.66 -2.72
CA GLU A 45 17.01 6.92 -3.99
C GLU A 45 16.03 7.20 -5.14
N ILE A 46 15.04 6.33 -5.33
CA ILE A 46 14.02 6.48 -6.38
C ILE A 46 13.21 7.77 -6.16
N THR A 47 12.80 8.01 -4.91
CA THR A 47 12.03 9.19 -4.52
C THR A 47 12.82 10.48 -4.78
N HIS A 48 14.13 10.48 -4.49
CA HIS A 48 15.00 11.61 -4.73
C HIS A 48 15.17 11.90 -6.23
N TYR A 49 15.38 10.86 -7.05
CA TYR A 49 15.46 11.01 -8.50
C TYR A 49 14.18 11.59 -9.12
N LEU A 50 13.02 11.28 -8.53
CA LEU A 50 11.70 11.68 -9.01
C LEU A 50 11.10 12.89 -8.24
N ALA A 51 11.90 13.61 -7.45
CA ALA A 51 11.43 14.65 -6.52
C ALA A 51 10.50 15.68 -7.16
N ASP A 52 10.82 16.15 -8.36
CA ASP A 52 10.02 17.17 -9.06
C ASP A 52 8.61 16.67 -9.42
N ARG A 53 8.47 15.36 -9.69
CA ARG A 53 7.21 14.72 -10.12
C ARG A 53 6.33 14.31 -8.94
N LEU A 54 6.95 14.02 -7.79
CA LEU A 54 6.27 13.61 -6.56
C LEU A 54 5.33 14.67 -5.99
N SER A 55 5.60 15.95 -6.23
CA SER A 55 4.73 17.05 -5.78
C SER A 55 3.28 16.97 -6.31
N SER A 56 3.07 16.20 -7.37
CA SER A 56 1.77 15.96 -8.00
C SER A 56 1.30 14.49 -7.92
N ALA A 57 2.03 13.65 -7.20
CA ALA A 57 1.72 12.23 -7.14
C ALA A 57 0.43 11.98 -6.34
N ASN A 58 -0.35 11.00 -6.80
CA ASN A 58 -1.52 10.56 -6.07
C ASN A 58 -1.11 9.53 -5.01
N HIS A 59 -1.67 9.67 -3.81
CA HIS A 59 -1.48 8.74 -2.70
C HIS A 59 -2.82 8.10 -2.39
N ALA A 60 -2.86 6.78 -2.39
CA ALA A 60 -4.07 6.02 -2.08
C ALA A 60 -3.70 4.74 -1.33
N CYS A 61 -4.66 4.18 -0.59
CA CYS A 61 -4.51 2.83 -0.10
C CYS A 61 -4.30 1.87 -1.28
N GLY A 62 -3.33 0.99 -1.10
CA GLY A 62 -2.96 -0.03 -2.05
C GLY A 62 -2.91 -1.40 -1.41
N GLY A 63 -2.01 -2.22 -1.94
CA GLY A 63 -1.88 -3.62 -1.52
C GLY A 63 -2.97 -4.50 -2.14
N SER A 64 -2.55 -5.64 -2.68
CA SER A 64 -3.44 -6.54 -3.43
C SER A 64 -4.67 -7.00 -2.63
N ALA A 65 -4.47 -7.36 -1.35
CA ALA A 65 -5.55 -7.74 -0.46
C ALA A 65 -6.44 -6.55 -0.06
N GLY A 66 -5.85 -5.38 0.21
CA GLY A 66 -6.57 -4.12 0.48
C GLY A 66 -7.51 -3.74 -0.65
N ASN A 67 -7.00 -3.72 -1.88
CA ASN A 67 -7.79 -3.43 -3.08
C ASN A 67 -8.94 -4.42 -3.29
N SER A 68 -8.67 -5.72 -3.05
CA SER A 68 -9.68 -6.78 -3.21
C SER A 68 -10.81 -6.66 -2.19
N VAL A 69 -10.49 -6.34 -0.93
CA VAL A 69 -11.46 -6.24 0.16
C VAL A 69 -12.29 -4.96 0.07
N ILE A 70 -11.69 -3.85 -0.38
CA ILE A 70 -12.39 -2.61 -0.71
C ILE A 70 -13.38 -2.84 -1.84
N ALA A 71 -12.96 -3.50 -2.93
CA ALA A 71 -13.86 -3.81 -4.03
C ALA A 71 -15.06 -4.67 -3.57
N ALA A 72 -14.81 -5.71 -2.76
CA ALA A 72 -15.87 -6.53 -2.19
C ALA A 72 -16.83 -5.71 -1.30
N SER A 73 -16.32 -4.78 -0.50
CA SER A 73 -17.12 -3.85 0.31
C SER A 73 -18.02 -2.96 -0.56
N GLN A 74 -17.48 -2.42 -1.65
CA GLN A 74 -18.23 -1.58 -2.59
C GLN A 74 -19.37 -2.36 -3.29
N PHE A 75 -19.27 -3.69 -3.41
CA PHE A 75 -20.36 -4.55 -3.86
C PHE A 75 -21.36 -4.94 -2.75
N GLY A 76 -21.21 -4.39 -1.55
CA GLY A 76 -22.13 -4.58 -0.41
C GLY A 76 -21.81 -5.77 0.48
N ALA A 77 -20.66 -6.42 0.32
CA ALA A 77 -20.23 -7.47 1.23
C ALA A 77 -19.74 -6.86 2.56
N PRO A 78 -20.11 -7.41 3.72
CA PRO A 78 -19.45 -7.05 4.97
C PRO A 78 -18.03 -7.60 4.96
N THR A 79 -17.03 -6.75 5.13
CA THR A 79 -15.63 -7.12 4.97
C THR A 79 -14.78 -6.76 6.19
N TYR A 80 -13.61 -7.40 6.29
CA TYR A 80 -12.61 -7.11 7.33
C TYR A 80 -11.19 -7.24 6.75
N MET A 81 -10.28 -6.36 7.17
CA MET A 81 -8.86 -6.37 6.81
C MET A 81 -7.95 -6.48 8.04
N SER A 82 -7.17 -7.55 8.11
CA SER A 82 -5.99 -7.62 8.98
C SER A 82 -4.76 -7.14 8.23
N CYS A 83 -4.16 -6.07 8.74
CA CYS A 83 -2.95 -5.49 8.19
C CYS A 83 -2.20 -4.73 9.30
N LEU A 84 -1.01 -4.19 8.96
CA LEU A 84 -0.20 -3.43 9.90
C LEU A 84 0.30 -2.14 9.26
N VAL A 85 -0.09 -1.01 9.85
CA VAL A 85 0.38 0.34 9.50
C VAL A 85 1.03 1.00 10.72
N ALA A 86 1.98 1.89 10.48
CA ALA A 86 2.68 2.61 11.53
C ALA A 86 1.87 3.83 12.00
N ASN A 87 2.31 4.44 13.10
CA ASN A 87 1.80 5.73 13.54
C ASN A 87 2.44 6.89 12.75
N ASP A 88 2.15 6.95 11.45
CA ASP A 88 2.63 7.97 10.51
C ASP A 88 1.51 8.44 9.56
N THR A 89 1.80 9.46 8.76
CA THR A 89 0.84 10.06 7.82
C THR A 89 0.34 9.05 6.78
N ASP A 90 1.21 8.15 6.32
CA ASP A 90 0.83 7.12 5.33
C ASP A 90 -0.12 6.10 5.96
N GLY A 91 0.10 5.73 7.23
CA GLY A 91 -0.81 4.91 7.98
C GLY A 91 -2.17 5.58 8.18
N ASP A 92 -2.21 6.90 8.39
CA ASP A 92 -3.46 7.67 8.49
C ASP A 92 -4.25 7.60 7.19
N ILE A 93 -3.58 7.81 6.05
CA ILE A 93 -4.20 7.71 4.71
C ILE A 93 -4.79 6.31 4.51
N TYR A 94 -4.01 5.26 4.80
CA TYR A 94 -4.46 3.89 4.58
C TYR A 94 -5.71 3.53 5.40
N LEU A 95 -5.76 3.93 6.68
CA LEU A 95 -6.93 3.66 7.52
C LEU A 95 -8.14 4.50 7.11
N ALA A 96 -7.94 5.79 6.81
CA ALA A 96 -9.02 6.65 6.35
C ALA A 96 -9.69 6.10 5.08
N ASP A 97 -8.91 5.54 4.15
CA ASP A 97 -9.43 4.94 2.93
C ASP A 97 -10.20 3.63 3.18
N LEU A 98 -9.73 2.78 4.11
CA LEU A 98 -10.46 1.58 4.53
C LEU A 98 -11.81 1.96 5.16
N GLU A 99 -11.82 2.92 6.07
CA GLU A 99 -13.02 3.42 6.76
C GLU A 99 -14.00 4.06 5.77
N ALA A 100 -13.52 4.92 4.88
CA ALA A 100 -14.32 5.54 3.82
C ALA A 100 -14.92 4.50 2.86
N SER A 101 -14.24 3.36 2.68
CA SER A 101 -14.70 2.24 1.88
C SER A 101 -15.60 1.26 2.64
N GLY A 102 -15.86 1.48 3.93
CA GLY A 102 -16.69 0.60 4.76
C GLY A 102 -16.04 -0.74 5.14
N VAL A 103 -14.70 -0.84 5.04
CA VAL A 103 -13.95 -2.04 5.42
C VAL A 103 -13.60 -1.96 6.91
N ALA A 104 -14.03 -2.96 7.68
CA ALA A 104 -13.65 -3.04 9.09
C ALA A 104 -12.17 -3.42 9.25
N HIS A 105 -11.53 -2.92 10.30
CA HIS A 105 -10.14 -3.24 10.67
C HIS A 105 -9.99 -3.27 12.20
N GLY A 106 -8.85 -3.76 12.67
CA GLY A 106 -8.58 -3.98 14.11
C GLY A 106 -7.77 -2.88 14.80
N PHE A 107 -7.80 -1.66 14.28
CA PHE A 107 -7.05 -0.54 14.85
C PHE A 107 -7.93 0.26 15.79
N ASP A 108 -8.03 -0.20 17.03
CA ASP A 108 -8.76 0.48 18.11
C ASP A 108 -7.81 1.17 19.12
N ASP A 109 -6.50 0.85 19.08
CA ASP A 109 -5.46 1.26 20.03
C ASP A 109 -4.32 2.06 19.35
N GLU A 110 -3.36 2.57 20.15
CA GLU A 110 -2.15 3.24 19.63
C GLU A 110 -1.37 2.33 18.65
N ARG A 111 -1.08 2.88 17.46
CA ARG A 111 -0.28 2.19 16.44
C ARG A 111 1.20 2.19 16.79
N ARG A 112 1.90 1.16 16.32
CA ARG A 112 3.35 1.00 16.56
C ARG A 112 4.14 2.10 15.84
N ALA A 113 5.26 2.50 16.43
CA ALA A 113 6.23 3.34 15.74
C ALA A 113 6.89 2.57 14.58
N GLY A 114 7.30 3.29 13.54
CA GLY A 114 7.93 2.72 12.34
C GLY A 114 7.50 3.49 11.10
N THR A 115 7.64 2.85 9.95
CA THR A 115 7.23 3.41 8.65
C THR A 115 6.16 2.50 8.05
N THR A 116 5.02 3.06 7.66
CA THR A 116 3.99 2.33 6.91
C THR A 116 4.55 1.86 5.58
N GLY A 117 4.15 0.67 5.13
CA GLY A 117 4.60 0.13 3.85
C GLY A 117 4.17 1.02 2.68
N LYS A 118 5.01 1.12 1.66
CA LYS A 118 4.76 2.00 0.51
C LYS A 118 5.13 1.30 -0.79
N CYS A 119 4.32 1.51 -1.82
CA CYS A 119 4.61 1.06 -3.17
C CYS A 119 4.78 2.25 -4.09
N LEU A 120 5.96 2.40 -4.68
CA LEU A 120 6.15 3.35 -5.78
C LEU A 120 5.70 2.66 -7.07
N VAL A 121 4.60 3.15 -7.64
CA VAL A 121 4.01 2.64 -8.88
C VAL A 121 4.46 3.55 -10.03
N LEU A 122 5.45 3.09 -10.78
CA LEU A 122 6.03 3.83 -11.89
C LEU A 122 5.30 3.47 -13.18
N ILE A 123 4.62 4.45 -13.76
CA ILE A 123 3.71 4.25 -14.90
C ILE A 123 4.34 4.84 -16.16
N THR A 124 4.55 3.98 -17.15
CA THR A 124 5.11 4.36 -18.46
C THR A 124 4.02 4.77 -19.46
N PRO A 125 4.34 5.43 -20.59
CA PRO A 125 3.34 5.95 -21.53
C PRO A 125 2.42 4.91 -22.18
N ASP A 126 2.85 3.64 -22.21
CA ASP A 126 2.04 2.48 -22.64
C ASP A 126 1.15 1.92 -21.52
N ALA A 127 1.07 2.62 -20.39
CA ALA A 127 0.30 2.28 -19.19
C ALA A 127 0.79 1.04 -18.42
N GLU A 128 1.96 0.50 -18.77
CA GLU A 128 2.60 -0.57 -17.99
C GLU A 128 3.07 0.00 -16.64
N ARG A 129 2.95 -0.82 -15.58
CA ARG A 129 3.26 -0.45 -14.20
C ARG A 129 4.45 -1.26 -13.67
N SER A 130 5.49 -0.56 -13.21
CA SER A 130 6.59 -1.14 -12.44
C SER A 130 6.47 -0.75 -10.97
N MET A 131 6.42 -1.74 -10.09
CA MET A 131 6.16 -1.54 -8.67
C MET A 131 7.44 -1.77 -7.85
N ASN A 132 7.83 -0.77 -7.06
CA ASN A 132 8.95 -0.91 -6.10
C ASN A 132 8.39 -0.77 -4.69
N THR A 133 8.36 -1.89 -3.97
CA THR A 133 7.63 -2.03 -2.71
C THR A 133 8.59 -2.08 -1.53
N PHE A 134 8.51 -1.08 -0.67
CA PHE A 134 9.10 -1.14 0.67
C PHE A 134 8.02 -1.59 1.64
N LEU A 135 8.21 -2.75 2.27
CA LEU A 135 7.19 -3.33 3.16
C LEU A 135 7.04 -2.56 4.47
N GLY A 136 8.10 -1.89 4.94
CA GLY A 136 8.10 -1.20 6.23
C GLY A 136 7.53 -2.10 7.33
N LEU A 137 6.65 -1.54 8.16
CA LEU A 137 6.06 -2.27 9.28
C LEU A 137 5.22 -3.48 8.85
N SER A 138 4.66 -3.49 7.63
CA SER A 138 3.86 -4.62 7.13
C SER A 138 4.64 -5.93 7.03
N GLU A 139 5.98 -5.90 6.97
CA GLU A 139 6.79 -7.12 7.01
C GLU A 139 6.69 -7.86 8.36
N THR A 140 6.28 -7.15 9.41
CA THR A 140 6.16 -7.67 10.78
C THR A 140 4.74 -8.07 11.16
N LEU A 141 3.82 -8.08 10.19
CA LEU A 141 2.45 -8.57 10.39
C LEU A 141 2.49 -9.98 10.96
N SER A 142 1.76 -10.21 12.05
CA SER A 142 1.77 -11.50 12.73
C SER A 142 0.37 -11.94 13.15
N ILE A 143 0.28 -13.08 13.83
CA ILE A 143 -0.97 -13.60 14.39
C ILE A 143 -1.65 -12.61 15.35
N THR A 144 -0.91 -11.64 15.91
CA THR A 144 -1.47 -10.60 16.80
C THR A 144 -2.47 -9.69 16.10
N GLU A 145 -2.37 -9.55 14.77
CA GLU A 145 -3.28 -8.71 13.98
C GLU A 145 -4.47 -9.52 13.42
N VAL A 146 -4.50 -10.84 13.65
CA VAL A 146 -5.59 -11.70 13.19
C VAL A 146 -6.75 -11.58 14.18
N ASN A 147 -7.93 -11.25 13.66
CA ASN A 147 -9.16 -11.21 14.43
C ASN A 147 -9.79 -12.61 14.46
N GLU A 148 -9.75 -13.25 15.63
CA GLU A 148 -10.30 -14.59 15.86
C GLU A 148 -11.77 -14.58 16.37
N SER A 149 -12.41 -13.40 16.46
CA SER A 149 -13.75 -13.23 17.05
C SER A 149 -14.93 -13.51 16.13
#